data_AF-A0A7S2KE02-F1
#
_entry.id   AF-A0A7S2KE02-F1
#
_cell.length_a   1.000
_cell.length_b   1.000
_cell.length_c   1.000
_cell.angle_alpha   90.00
_cell.angle_beta   90.00
_cell.angle_gamma   90.00
#
_symmetry.space_group_name_H-M   'P 1'
#
loop_
_entity.id
_entity.type
_entity.pdbx_description
1 polymer ?
#
loop_
_entity_poly.entity_id
_entity_poly.type
_entity_poly.pdbx_seq_one_letter_code
_entity_poly.pdbx_strand_id
1 'polypeptide(L)'
;MASLAEFPQAVEALFAERDLTPTGRYEIRLYDARKMGRVSIVIDEFIPCHPRQWWDEEGTPIFARPNGNEAWVLLLEKAFAKMLGSYRALSGGNCCTAFRAFTGECGVFVWARGEGETARVDGEWKQMRLADGKDYFEFNPTTAERRDCEG
;
A
#
# COMPACT_ATOMS: atom_id res chain seq x y z
N MET A 1 -3.82 -4.43 -1.95
CA MET A 1 -3.21 -4.45 -3.30
C MET A 1 -4.18 -4.87 -4.39
N ALA A 2 -5.32 -5.51 -4.09
CA ALA A 2 -6.32 -5.89 -5.08
C ALA A 2 -6.71 -4.76 -6.07
N SER A 3 -6.86 -3.52 -5.59
CA SER A 3 -7.19 -2.38 -6.45
C SER A 3 -6.10 -2.03 -7.48
N LEU A 4 -4.84 -2.40 -7.25
CA LEU A 4 -3.76 -2.19 -8.22
C LEU A 4 -3.74 -3.26 -9.31
N ALA A 5 -4.27 -4.45 -9.03
CA ALA A 5 -4.31 -5.55 -10.00
C ALA A 5 -5.14 -5.19 -11.25
N GLU A 6 -6.13 -4.30 -11.09
CA GLU A 6 -6.93 -3.74 -12.20
C GLU A 6 -6.14 -2.82 -13.13
N PHE A 7 -4.92 -2.40 -12.74
CA PHE A 7 -4.07 -1.48 -13.51
C PHE A 7 -2.65 -2.07 -13.70
N PRO A 8 -2.48 -3.08 -14.57
CA PRO A 8 -1.20 -3.77 -14.74
C PRO A 8 -0.04 -2.83 -15.09
N GLN A 9 -0.27 -1.83 -15.93
CA GLN A 9 0.77 -0.86 -16.33
C GLN A 9 1.24 0.00 -15.15
N ALA A 10 0.34 0.30 -14.20
CA ALA A 10 0.71 1.02 -12.98
C ALA A 10 1.59 0.17 -12.07
N VAL A 11 1.29 -1.14 -11.98
CA VAL A 11 2.12 -2.10 -11.25
C VAL A 11 3.49 -2.26 -11.92
N GLU A 12 3.53 -2.51 -13.24
CA GLU A 12 4.77 -2.64 -14.00
C GLU A 12 5.67 -1.41 -13.87
N ALA A 13 5.11 -0.21 -13.82
CA ALA A 13 5.87 1.02 -13.66
C ALA A 13 6.60 1.13 -12.32
N LEU A 14 6.21 0.34 -11.31
CA LEU A 14 6.91 0.25 -10.03
C LEU A 14 8.21 -0.55 -10.15
N PHE A 15 8.26 -1.56 -11.03
CA PHE A 15 9.43 -2.40 -11.19
C PHE A 15 10.40 -1.76 -12.19
N ALA A 16 11.69 -1.74 -11.86
CA ALA A 16 12.71 -1.28 -12.79
C ALA A 16 12.90 -2.29 -13.93
N GLU A 17 12.89 -3.57 -13.59
CA GLU A 17 12.92 -4.70 -14.51
C GLU A 17 11.51 -5.31 -14.67
N ARG A 18 11.12 -5.66 -15.90
CA ARG A 18 9.81 -6.28 -16.18
C ARG A 18 9.86 -7.80 -16.29
N ASP A 19 11.07 -8.35 -16.42
CA ASP A 19 11.33 -9.77 -16.58
C ASP A 19 12.05 -10.32 -15.35
N LEU A 20 11.97 -11.64 -15.18
CA LEU A 20 12.70 -12.35 -14.13
C LEU A 20 14.21 -12.13 -14.30
N THR A 21 14.86 -11.68 -13.24
CA THR A 21 16.31 -11.49 -13.28
C THR A 21 17.00 -12.81 -12.91
N PRO A 22 18.03 -13.26 -13.65
CA PRO A 22 18.77 -14.48 -13.29
C PRO A 22 19.44 -14.43 -11.92
N THR A 23 19.61 -13.22 -11.39
CA THR A 23 20.21 -12.96 -10.08
C THR A 23 19.20 -13.00 -8.93
N GLY A 24 17.90 -13.05 -9.24
CA GLY A 24 16.82 -12.98 -8.24
C GLY A 24 16.78 -11.65 -7.49
N ARG A 25 17.27 -10.57 -8.11
CA ARG A 25 17.34 -9.22 -7.54
C ARG A 25 16.44 -8.28 -8.34
N TYR A 26 15.57 -7.56 -7.65
CA TYR A 26 14.63 -6.62 -8.25
C TYR A 26 14.76 -5.25 -7.60
N GLU A 27 14.59 -4.21 -8.41
CA GLU A 27 14.45 -2.84 -7.92
C GLU A 27 13.01 -2.38 -8.08
N ILE A 28 12.40 -1.96 -6.96
CA ILE A 28 11.02 -1.46 -6.92
C ILE A 28 11.03 0.00 -6.47
N ARG A 29 10.38 0.86 -7.23
CA ARG A 29 10.27 2.30 -6.99
C ARG A 29 8.98 2.61 -6.24
N LEU A 30 9.11 3.04 -4.99
CA LEU A 30 8.00 3.41 -4.13
C LEU A 30 8.09 4.90 -3.78
N TYR A 31 6.95 5.56 -3.58
CA TYR A 31 6.91 6.91 -3.07
C TYR A 31 7.09 6.91 -1.54
N ASP A 32 8.14 7.58 -1.06
CA ASP A 32 8.35 7.81 0.37
C ASP A 32 7.85 9.21 0.73
N ALA A 33 6.75 9.24 1.50
CA ALA A 33 6.13 10.46 2.00
C ALA A 33 7.09 11.36 2.78
N ARG A 34 8.03 10.77 3.53
CA ARG A 34 8.99 11.50 4.38
C ARG A 34 10.05 12.22 3.53
N LYS A 35 10.35 11.68 2.35
CA LYS A 35 11.30 12.24 1.39
C LYS A 35 10.63 13.02 0.27
N MET A 36 9.29 13.05 0.26
CA MET A 36 8.46 13.64 -0.78
C MET A 36 8.86 13.23 -2.20
N GLY A 37 9.19 11.95 -2.41
CA GLY A 37 9.72 11.49 -3.70
C GLY A 37 9.78 9.98 -3.83
N ARG A 38 10.03 9.52 -5.05
CA ARG A 38 10.22 8.08 -5.34
C ARG A 38 11.60 7.64 -4.88
N VAL A 39 11.66 6.50 -4.20
CA VAL A 39 12.87 5.82 -3.75
C VAL A 39 12.93 4.42 -4.36
N SER A 40 14.13 4.04 -4.79
CA SER A 40 14.41 2.70 -5.29
C SER A 40 14.74 1.75 -4.14
N ILE A 41 13.95 0.69 -4.00
CA ILE A 41 14.10 -0.34 -2.99
C ILE A 41 14.53 -1.63 -3.70
N VAL A 42 15.75 -2.08 -3.39
CA VAL A 42 16.28 -3.34 -3.90
C VAL A 42 15.84 -4.49 -3.00
N ILE A 43 15.26 -5.53 -3.57
CA ILE A 43 14.84 -6.75 -2.88
C ILE A 43 15.32 -8.01 -3.60
N ASP A 44 15.33 -9.12 -2.87
CA ASP A 44 15.55 -10.46 -3.38
C ASP A 44 14.24 -11.29 -3.38
N GLU A 45 14.27 -12.52 -3.92
CA GLU A 45 13.11 -13.42 -4.07
C GLU A 45 12.72 -14.22 -2.82
N PHE A 46 13.46 -14.11 -1.70
CA PHE A 46 13.13 -14.87 -0.50
C PHE A 46 11.91 -14.27 0.22
N ILE A 47 10.77 -14.95 0.11
CA ILE A 47 9.53 -14.55 0.78
C ILE A 47 9.39 -15.29 2.11
N PRO A 48 9.05 -14.60 3.22
CA PRO A 48 8.75 -15.25 4.49
C PRO A 48 7.51 -16.16 4.36
N CYS A 49 7.72 -17.46 4.55
CA CYS A 49 6.68 -18.48 4.49
C CYS A 49 6.51 -19.19 5.84
N HIS A 50 5.33 -19.76 6.07
CA HIS A 50 5.11 -20.65 7.20
C HIS A 50 6.07 -21.84 7.15
N PRO A 51 6.48 -22.37 8.31
CA PRO A 51 7.24 -23.61 8.36
C PRO A 51 6.50 -24.71 7.60
N ARG A 52 7.18 -25.29 6.62
CA ARG A 52 6.62 -26.33 5.77
C ARG A 52 6.50 -27.63 6.57
N GLN A 53 5.31 -28.21 6.57
CA GLN A 53 5.08 -29.56 7.08
C GLN A 53 5.42 -30.58 6.01
N TRP A 54 5.63 -31.84 6.41
CA TRP A 54 6.04 -32.89 5.47
C TRP A 54 4.98 -33.16 4.37
N TRP A 55 3.72 -32.80 4.62
CA TRP A 55 2.61 -32.95 3.68
C TRP A 55 2.34 -31.69 2.84
N ASP A 56 3.00 -30.57 3.10
CA ASP A 56 2.77 -29.35 2.32
C ASP A 56 3.48 -29.48 0.97
N GLU A 57 2.75 -29.31 -0.13
CA GLU A 57 3.32 -29.34 -1.48
C GLU A 57 4.06 -28.04 -1.82
N GLU A 58 3.60 -26.92 -1.27
CA GLU A 58 4.11 -25.57 -1.54
C GLU A 58 4.30 -24.76 -0.25
N GLY A 59 5.17 -23.75 -0.30
CA GLY A 59 5.34 -22.81 0.81
C GLY A 59 4.17 -21.81 0.87
N THR A 60 3.56 -21.66 2.04
CA THR A 60 2.48 -20.66 2.24
C THR A 60 3.07 -19.34 2.75
N PRO A 61 2.94 -18.21 2.04
CA PRO A 61 3.40 -16.91 2.51
C PRO A 61 2.72 -16.50 3.83
N ILE A 62 3.48 -15.85 4.73
CA ILE A 62 2.98 -15.45 6.06
C ILE A 62 1.99 -14.28 5.98
N PHE A 63 2.19 -13.36 5.03
CA PHE A 63 1.48 -12.09 4.94
C PHE A 63 0.50 -12.09 3.75
N ALA A 64 0.84 -11.46 2.62
CA ALA A 64 -0.03 -11.45 1.46
C ALA A 64 -0.27 -12.86 0.90
N ARG A 65 -1.51 -13.14 0.53
CA ARG A 65 -1.92 -14.40 -0.11
C ARG A 65 -2.44 -14.12 -1.52
N PRO A 66 -1.56 -14.07 -2.52
CA PRO A 66 -1.97 -13.89 -3.91
C PRO A 66 -2.85 -15.07 -4.36
N ASN A 67 -3.72 -14.83 -5.33
CA ASN A 67 -4.53 -15.88 -5.92
C ASN A 67 -3.92 -16.33 -7.25
N GLY A 68 -3.18 -17.43 -7.23
CA GLY A 68 -2.49 -17.93 -8.42
C GLY A 68 -1.17 -17.20 -8.70
N ASN A 69 -0.90 -16.89 -9.96
CA ASN A 69 0.40 -16.41 -10.43
C ASN A 69 0.60 -14.89 -10.26
N GLU A 70 0.46 -14.39 -9.03
CA GLU A 70 0.60 -12.97 -8.70
C GLU A 70 1.82 -12.74 -7.77
N ALA A 71 2.97 -13.34 -8.10
CA ALA A 71 4.19 -13.22 -7.31
C ALA A 71 4.63 -11.76 -7.08
N TRP A 72 4.26 -10.86 -7.99
CA TRP A 72 4.49 -9.42 -7.87
C TRP A 72 3.88 -8.82 -6.59
N VAL A 73 2.77 -9.37 -6.07
CA VAL A 73 2.14 -8.92 -4.82
C VAL A 73 3.07 -9.15 -3.64
N LEU A 74 3.71 -10.32 -3.58
CA LEU A 74 4.66 -10.68 -2.53
C LEU A 74 5.92 -9.82 -2.57
N LEU A 75 6.45 -9.59 -3.78
CA LEU A 75 7.61 -8.73 -4.00
C LEU A 75 7.31 -7.28 -3.61
N LEU A 76 6.15 -6.76 -4.01
CA LEU A 76 5.73 -5.41 -3.68
C LEU A 76 5.52 -5.23 -2.17
N GLU A 77 4.91 -6.21 -1.51
CA GLU A 77 4.78 -6.24 -0.04
C GLU A 77 6.15 -6.22 0.64
N LYS A 78 7.09 -7.03 0.15
CA LYS A 78 8.46 -7.06 0.68
C LYS A 78 9.18 -5.73 0.52
N ALA A 79 9.08 -5.08 -0.64
CA ALA A 79 9.68 -3.76 -0.86
C ALA A 79 9.05 -2.71 0.05
N PHE A 80 7.73 -2.75 0.24
CA PHE A 80 7.04 -1.83 1.13
C PHE A 80 7.43 -2.06 2.59
N ALA A 81 7.50 -3.32 3.05
CA ALA A 81 8.02 -3.68 4.37
C ALA A 81 9.44 -3.17 4.58
N LYS A 82 10.32 -3.31 3.58
CA LYS A 82 11.71 -2.86 3.63
C LYS A 82 11.80 -1.33 3.71
N MET A 83 10.95 -0.60 3.00
CA MET A 83 10.88 0.87 3.07
C MET A 83 10.43 1.38 4.45
N LEU A 84 9.54 0.65 5.12
CA LEU A 84 9.08 0.94 6.49
C LEU A 84 10.00 0.34 7.58
N GLY A 85 10.98 -0.47 7.19
CA GLY A 85 12.01 -1.04 8.06
C GLY A 85 11.75 -2.47 8.55
N SER A 86 10.51 -2.97 8.52
CA SER A 86 10.20 -4.38 8.79
C SER A 86 8.78 -4.77 8.36
N TYR A 87 8.53 -6.07 8.19
CA TYR A 87 7.16 -6.58 7.99
C TYR A 87 6.23 -6.26 9.16
N ARG A 88 6.75 -6.16 10.39
CA ARG A 88 5.95 -5.80 11.56
C ARG A 88 5.39 -4.39 11.44
N ALA A 89 6.09 -3.47 10.77
CA ALA A 89 5.63 -2.12 10.53
C ALA A 89 4.45 -2.04 9.56
N LEU A 90 4.15 -3.11 8.81
CA LEU A 90 2.93 -3.22 8.01
C LEU A 90 1.67 -3.43 8.88
N SER A 91 1.84 -4.00 10.06
CA SER A 91 0.73 -4.28 10.99
C SER A 91 0.20 -2.97 11.58
N GLY A 92 -1.04 -2.63 11.23
CA GLY A 92 -1.68 -1.36 11.62
C GLY A 92 -1.57 -0.25 10.57
N GLY A 93 -0.98 -0.52 9.41
CA GLY A 93 -0.94 0.42 8.30
C GLY A 93 -2.31 0.65 7.66
N ASN A 94 -2.62 1.89 7.31
CA ASN A 94 -3.81 2.25 6.55
C ASN A 94 -3.59 1.92 5.06
N CYS A 95 -4.62 1.36 4.39
CA CYS A 95 -4.62 1.10 2.95
C CYS A 95 -4.32 2.37 2.12
N CYS A 96 -4.69 3.55 2.61
CA CYS A 96 -4.34 4.84 2.02
C CYS A 96 -2.82 5.02 1.92
N THR A 97 -2.08 4.66 2.97
CA THR A 97 -0.62 4.78 3.03
C THR A 97 0.05 3.91 1.97
N ALA A 98 -0.40 2.66 1.87
CA ALA A 98 0.07 1.75 0.84
C ALA A 98 -0.27 2.29 -0.56
N PHE A 99 -1.50 2.77 -0.76
CA PHE A 99 -1.93 3.35 -2.03
C PHE A 99 -1.06 4.53 -2.46
N ARG A 100 -0.74 5.45 -1.54
CA ARG A 100 0.19 6.56 -1.80
C ARG A 100 1.62 6.07 -2.06
N ALA A 101 2.10 5.07 -1.34
CA ALA A 101 3.43 4.52 -1.59
C ALA A 101 3.56 3.94 -3.01
N PHE A 102 2.49 3.37 -3.56
CA PHE A 102 2.49 2.83 -4.91
C PHE A 102 2.25 3.90 -5.98
N THR A 103 1.33 4.84 -5.75
CA THR A 103 0.92 5.81 -6.79
C THR A 103 1.70 7.12 -6.73
N GLY A 104 2.11 7.55 -5.53
CA GLY A 104 2.55 8.91 -5.22
C GLY A 104 1.40 9.89 -4.98
N GLU A 105 0.15 9.45 -5.05
CA GLU A 105 -1.02 10.33 -4.92
C GLU A 105 -1.18 10.86 -3.49
N CYS A 106 -1.45 12.16 -3.38
CA CYS A 106 -1.59 12.87 -2.12
C CYS A 106 -3.06 13.18 -1.77
N GLY A 107 -3.93 13.25 -2.78
CA GLY A 107 -5.36 13.54 -2.65
C GLY A 107 -6.18 12.29 -2.32
N VAL A 108 -6.00 11.73 -1.13
CA VAL A 108 -6.82 10.59 -0.68
C VAL A 108 -8.01 11.10 0.13
N PHE A 109 -9.21 10.64 -0.20
CA PHE A 109 -10.44 11.01 0.48
C PHE A 109 -11.14 9.76 1.03
N VAL A 110 -11.73 9.89 2.22
CA VAL A 110 -12.46 8.81 2.88
C VAL A 110 -13.81 9.33 3.35
N TRP A 111 -14.84 8.50 3.14
CA TRP A 111 -16.17 8.75 3.66
C TRP A 111 -16.19 8.46 5.17
N ALA A 112 -16.45 9.49 5.96
CA ALA A 112 -16.61 9.38 7.40
C ALA A 112 -18.09 9.51 7.76
N ARG A 113 -18.56 8.69 8.70
CA ARG A 113 -19.90 8.86 9.26
C ARG A 113 -19.94 10.14 10.09
N GLY A 114 -21.04 10.88 10.02
CA GLY A 114 -21.28 11.99 10.92
C GLY A 114 -21.37 11.52 12.37
N GLU A 115 -21.08 12.40 13.33
CA GLU A 115 -21.30 12.13 14.76
C GLU A 115 -22.72 12.56 15.17
N GLY A 116 -23.40 11.77 16.00
CA GLY A 116 -24.74 12.08 16.54
C GLY A 116 -25.86 11.10 16.16
N GLU A 117 -27.11 11.43 16.53
CA GLU A 117 -28.29 10.57 16.32
C GLU A 117 -28.59 10.26 14.85
N THR A 118 -28.18 11.13 13.92
CA THR A 118 -28.34 10.96 12.46
C THR A 118 -27.17 10.23 11.80
N ALA A 119 -26.18 9.74 12.56
CA ALA A 119 -25.02 8.99 12.04
C ALA A 119 -25.38 7.74 11.21
N ARG A 120 -26.66 7.31 11.24
CA ARG A 120 -27.21 6.24 10.41
C ARG A 120 -27.54 6.65 8.97
N VAL A 121 -27.68 7.94 8.70
CA VAL A 121 -28.17 8.48 7.42
C VAL A 121 -27.15 9.42 6.80
N ASP A 122 -26.39 10.18 7.61
CA ASP A 122 -25.49 11.22 7.13
C ASP A 122 -24.00 10.88 7.30
N GLY A 123 -23.21 11.29 6.30
CA GLY A 123 -21.76 11.21 6.30
C GLY A 123 -21.16 12.30 5.41
N GLU A 124 -19.85 12.44 5.48
CA GLU A 124 -19.11 13.46 4.76
C GLU A 124 -17.80 12.89 4.20
N TRP A 125 -17.42 13.37 3.02
CA TRP A 125 -16.11 13.08 2.45
C TRP A 125 -15.08 13.93 3.17
N LYS A 126 -14.03 13.28 3.66
CA LYS A 126 -12.91 13.96 4.31
C LYS A 126 -11.61 13.61 3.63
N GLN A 127 -10.79 14.64 3.43
CA GLN A 127 -9.45 14.45 2.90
C GLN A 127 -8.54 13.89 4.00
N MET A 128 -7.92 12.75 3.71
CA MET A 128 -6.85 12.18 4.52
C MET A 128 -5.57 12.99 4.29
N ARG A 129 -4.86 13.33 5.35
CA ARG A 129 -3.53 13.95 5.27
C ARG A 129 -2.49 13.07 5.94
N LEU A 130 -1.24 13.20 5.56
CA LEU A 130 -0.15 12.58 6.30
C LEU A 130 -0.18 13.11 7.73
N ALA A 131 -0.05 12.21 8.69
CA ALA A 131 0.19 12.58 10.07
C ALA A 131 1.49 13.37 10.16
N ASP A 132 1.49 14.40 11.02
CA ASP A 132 2.65 15.28 11.15
C ASP A 132 3.91 14.50 11.49
N GLY A 133 4.90 14.56 10.60
CA GLY A 133 6.19 13.88 10.75
C GLY A 133 6.14 12.35 10.61
N LYS A 134 5.04 11.75 10.13
CA LYS A 134 4.93 10.30 9.93
C LYS A 134 4.69 9.94 8.47
N ASP A 135 4.78 8.66 8.18
CA ASP A 135 4.63 8.07 6.84
C ASP A 135 3.23 7.50 6.60
N TYR A 136 2.29 7.63 7.53
CA TYR A 136 0.91 7.17 7.38
C TYR A 136 -0.11 8.30 7.43
N PHE A 137 -1.30 8.04 6.87
CA PHE A 137 -2.40 8.98 6.86
C PHE A 137 -3.16 8.99 8.19
N GLU A 138 -3.43 10.18 8.71
CA GLU A 138 -4.33 10.42 9.82
C GLU A 138 -5.55 11.22 9.36
N PHE A 139 -6.67 10.96 10.04
CA PHE A 139 -7.86 11.78 9.92
C PHE A 139 -7.59 13.15 10.55
N ASN A 140 -7.76 14.23 9.79
CA ASN A 140 -7.70 15.57 10.35
C ASN A 140 -9.12 16.15 10.48
N PRO A 141 -9.66 16.28 11.70
CA PRO A 141 -11.03 16.77 11.93
C PRO A 141 -11.27 18.19 11.41
N THR A 142 -10.21 18.97 11.22
CA THR A 142 -10.30 20.39 10.84
C THR A 142 -10.58 20.63 9.35
N THR A 143 -10.57 19.58 8.51
CA THR A 143 -10.73 19.72 7.05
C THR A 143 -12.10 19.18 6.63
N ALA A 144 -13.15 19.97 6.89
CA ALA A 144 -14.39 19.86 6.13
C ALA A 144 -14.17 20.61 4.82
N GLU A 145 -13.99 19.90 3.70
CA GLU A 145 -14.17 20.55 2.42
C GLU A 145 -15.67 20.80 2.25
N ARG A 146 -16.06 22.08 2.34
CA ARG A 146 -17.32 22.54 1.79
C ARG A 146 -17.35 22.10 0.33
N ARG A 147 -18.31 21.22 0.01
CA ARG A 147 -18.74 21.03 -1.37
C ARG A 147 -19.40 22.34 -1.80
N ASP A 148 -18.61 23.24 -2.38
CA ASP A 148 -19.17 24.31 -3.19
C ASP A 148 -19.70 23.62 -4.46
N CYS A 149 -20.98 23.28 -4.39
CA CYS A 149 -21.78 22.93 -5.55
C CYS A 149 -22.08 24.23 -6.32
N GLU A 150 -21.25 24.65 -7.27
CA GLU A 150 -21.66 25.64 -8.27
C GLU A 150 -20.96 25.43 -9.63
N GLY A 151 -21.78 25.41 -10.69
CA GLY A 151 -21.45 25.98 -12.01
C GLY A 151 -21.00 25.02 -13.09
#